data_AF-A0A9D0CSU2-F1
#
_entry.id   AF-A0A9D0CSU2-F1
#
_cell.length_a   1.000
_cell.length_b   1.000
_cell.length_c   1.000
_cell.angle_alpha   90.00
_cell.angle_beta   90.00
_cell.angle_gamma   90.00
#
_symmetry.space_group_name_H-M   'P 1'
#
loop_
_entity.id
_entity.type
_entity.pdbx_description
1 polymer ?
#
loop_
_entity_poly.entity_id
_entity_poly.type
_entity_poly.pdbx_seq_one_letter_code
_entity_poly.pdbx_strand_id
1 'polypeptide(L)'
;MDIHLQAPTRFTISDFEDEELNIREDSPALYFSALTMWVAALARCTYAVLEIYGHRFGADSRSVEIAMSWEYAENPTRFSKIEMDIYWPTLPEKRRSAVERAAQHCTIHNTIHDCVEVVTTVRVGEEG
;
A
#
# COMPACT_ATOMS: atom_id res chain seq x y z
N MET A 1 3.40 11.41 -6.37
CA MET A 1 2.76 10.54 -5.37
C MET A 1 3.02 11.13 -4.00
N ASP A 2 1.96 11.52 -3.31
CA ASP A 2 2.03 12.21 -2.03
C ASP A 2 1.72 11.23 -0.89
N ILE A 3 2.61 11.13 0.08
CA ILE A 3 2.45 10.34 1.30
C ILE A 3 2.46 11.28 2.51
N HIS A 4 1.39 11.26 3.28
CA HIS A 4 1.23 12.03 4.51
C HIS A 4 1.27 11.11 5.74
N LEU A 5 2.38 11.14 6.47
CA LEU A 5 2.59 10.39 7.70
C LEU A 5 1.89 11.09 8.88
N GLN A 6 0.89 10.42 9.44
CA GLN A 6 0.03 10.94 10.50
C GLN A 6 0.36 10.31 11.86
N ALA A 7 0.80 9.04 11.84
CA ALA A 7 1.22 8.31 13.04
C ALA A 7 2.29 7.26 12.67
N PRO A 8 2.97 6.63 13.65
CA PRO A 8 4.00 5.62 13.37
C PRO A 8 3.50 4.43 12.55
N THR A 9 2.20 4.12 12.63
CA THR A 9 1.54 3.04 11.88
C THR A 9 0.34 3.53 11.07
N ARG A 10 0.34 4.80 10.64
CA ARG A 10 -0.73 5.38 9.83
C ARG A 10 -0.24 6.43 8.86
N PHE A 11 -0.70 6.35 7.62
CA PHE A 11 -0.50 7.40 6.61
C PHE A 11 -1.67 7.47 5.63
N THR A 12 -1.78 8.58 4.93
CA THR A 12 -2.61 8.72 3.72
C THR A 12 -1.71 8.81 2.50
N ILE A 13 -2.12 8.20 1.39
CA ILE A 13 -1.45 8.30 0.10
C ILE A 13 -2.43 8.77 -0.99
N SER A 14 -1.98 9.72 -1.81
CA SER A 14 -2.75 10.32 -2.90
C SER A 14 -1.83 10.62 -4.10
N ASP A 15 -2.41 11.20 -5.15
CA ASP A 15 -1.66 11.72 -6.30
C ASP A 15 -0.72 10.67 -6.92
N PHE A 16 -1.24 9.44 -7.07
CA PHE A 16 -0.49 8.25 -7.50
C PHE A 16 0.19 8.37 -8.88
N GLU A 17 -0.26 9.32 -9.70
CA GLU A 17 0.25 9.60 -11.05
C GLU A 17 1.38 10.63 -11.06
N ASP A 18 1.63 11.32 -9.96
CA ASP A 18 2.74 12.26 -9.87
C ASP A 18 4.07 11.50 -9.80
N GLU A 19 5.01 11.90 -10.66
CA GLU A 19 6.31 11.29 -10.90
C GLU A 19 7.26 11.41 -9.71
N GLU A 20 7.06 12.43 -8.86
CA GLU A 20 7.87 12.66 -7.66
C GLU A 20 7.28 11.92 -6.46
N LEU A 21 8.13 11.43 -5.57
CA LEU A 21 7.69 10.89 -4.28
C LEU A 21 7.80 11.99 -3.22
N ASN A 22 6.66 12.55 -2.84
CA ASN A 22 6.58 13.56 -1.79
C ASN A 22 6.18 12.89 -0.48
N ILE A 23 6.97 13.09 0.56
CA ILE A 23 6.69 12.59 1.91
C ILE A 23 6.55 13.80 2.83
N ARG A 24 5.44 13.84 3.58
CA ARG A 24 5.15 14.88 4.58
C ARG A 24 4.85 14.21 5.91
N GLU A 25 5.36 14.77 7.00
CA GLU A 25 5.14 14.25 8.35
C GLU A 25 4.48 15.26 9.28
N ASP A 26 3.51 14.81 10.08
CA ASP A 26 2.88 15.65 11.12
C ASP A 26 3.81 15.95 12.31
N SER A 27 4.92 15.21 12.43
CA SER A 27 5.88 15.38 13.51
C SER A 27 7.28 14.88 13.09
N PRO A 28 8.37 15.53 13.56
CA PRO A 28 9.75 15.06 13.32
C PRO A 28 10.06 13.66 13.87
N ALA A 29 9.21 13.12 14.75
CA ALA A 29 9.35 11.77 15.27
C ALA A 29 8.90 10.69 14.27
N LEU A 30 8.15 11.09 13.24
CA LEU A 30 7.72 10.20 12.16
C LEU A 30 8.80 10.18 11.09
N TYR A 31 9.03 9.00 10.52
CA TYR A 31 9.93 8.84 9.39
C TYR A 31 9.39 7.74 8.47
N PHE A 32 9.71 7.86 7.19
CA PHE A 32 9.32 6.87 6.20
C PHE A 32 10.18 5.61 6.32
N SER A 33 9.74 4.68 7.16
CA SER A 33 10.44 3.42 7.43
C SER A 33 10.31 2.42 6.28
N ALA A 34 11.14 1.38 6.27
CA ALA A 34 10.99 0.26 5.33
C ALA A 34 9.61 -0.43 5.44
N LEU A 35 9.02 -0.45 6.64
CA LEU A 35 7.69 -1.01 6.88
C LEU A 35 6.60 -0.11 6.28
N THR A 36 6.74 1.22 6.45
CA THR A 36 5.86 2.21 5.80
C THR A 36 5.95 2.10 4.28
N MET A 37 7.17 1.97 3.73
CA MET A 37 7.40 1.77 2.30
C MET A 37 6.73 0.50 1.77
N TRP A 38 6.77 -0.59 2.51
CA TRP A 38 6.11 -1.83 2.12
C TRP A 38 4.58 -1.70 2.11
N VAL A 39 3.99 -1.04 3.12
CA VAL A 39 2.55 -0.75 3.14
C VAL A 39 2.15 0.23 2.01
N ALA A 40 3.01 1.21 1.70
CA ALA A 40 2.81 2.12 0.57
C ALA A 40 2.87 1.38 -0.77
N ALA A 41 3.78 0.40 -0.91
CA ALA A 41 3.84 -0.47 -2.08
C ALA A 41 2.53 -1.27 -2.26
N LEU A 42 1.96 -1.80 -1.18
CA LEU A 42 0.64 -2.46 -1.20
C LEU A 42 -0.44 -1.51 -1.70
N ALA A 43 -0.53 -0.28 -1.16
CA ALA A 43 -1.49 0.73 -1.61
C ALA A 43 -1.30 1.09 -3.09
N ARG A 44 -0.06 1.30 -3.56
CA ARG A 44 0.25 1.60 -4.97
C ARG A 44 -0.08 0.43 -5.91
N CYS A 45 0.13 -0.80 -5.47
CA CYS A 45 -0.23 -2.00 -6.23
C CYS A 45 -1.75 -2.13 -6.34
N THR A 46 -2.48 -1.86 -5.26
CA THR A 46 -3.95 -1.79 -5.29
C THR A 46 -4.44 -0.68 -6.22
N TYR A 47 -3.86 0.52 -6.15
CA TYR A 47 -4.21 1.62 -7.04
C TYR A 47 -4.10 1.25 -8.53
N ALA A 48 -3.03 0.55 -8.94
CA ALA A 48 -2.88 0.10 -10.33
C ALA A 48 -4.04 -0.79 -10.79
N VAL A 49 -4.56 -1.65 -9.90
CA VAL A 49 -5.77 -2.45 -10.19
C VAL A 49 -7.00 -1.55 -10.31
N LEU A 50 -7.16 -0.59 -9.39
CA LEU A 50 -8.27 0.36 -9.39
C LEU A 50 -8.30 1.20 -10.66
N GLU A 51 -7.16 1.72 -11.11
CA GLU A 51 -7.03 2.49 -12.35
C GLU A 51 -7.53 1.69 -13.56
N ILE A 52 -7.00 0.48 -13.76
CA ILE A 52 -7.41 -0.43 -14.85
C ILE A 52 -8.92 -0.71 -14.79
N TYR A 53 -9.47 -0.87 -13.59
CA TYR A 53 -10.90 -1.11 -13.41
C TYR A 53 -11.72 0.15 -13.72
N GLY A 54 -11.31 1.30 -13.20
CA GLY A 54 -11.95 2.62 -13.34
C GLY A 54 -12.15 3.04 -14.78
N HIS A 55 -11.15 2.79 -15.63
CA HIS A 55 -11.25 3.04 -17.06
C HIS A 55 -12.45 2.35 -17.74
N ARG A 56 -12.88 1.19 -17.23
CA ARG A 56 -14.02 0.44 -17.80
C ARG A 56 -15.38 1.10 -17.57
N PHE A 57 -15.47 2.04 -16.64
CA PHE A 57 -16.71 2.72 -16.28
C PHE A 57 -16.56 4.23 -16.11
N GLY A 58 -15.46 4.81 -16.58
CA GLY A 58 -15.24 6.25 -16.65
C GLY A 58 -15.06 6.93 -15.28
N ALA A 59 -14.63 6.20 -14.25
CA ALA A 59 -14.26 6.81 -12.98
C ALA A 59 -12.82 7.35 -13.06
N ASP A 60 -12.60 8.54 -12.51
CA ASP A 60 -11.29 9.20 -12.50
C ASP A 60 -10.45 8.64 -11.34
N SER A 61 -9.47 7.80 -11.67
CA SER A 61 -8.57 7.20 -10.68
C SER A 61 -7.68 8.23 -10.01
N ARG A 62 -7.40 9.40 -10.61
CA ARG A 62 -6.55 10.44 -10.02
C ARG A 62 -7.15 11.03 -8.73
N SER A 63 -8.46 10.86 -8.55
CA SER A 63 -9.17 11.31 -7.35
C SER A 63 -9.11 10.30 -6.18
N VAL A 64 -8.46 9.15 -6.36
CA VAL A 64 -8.36 8.13 -5.31
C VAL A 64 -7.38 8.58 -4.23
N GLU A 65 -7.85 8.51 -3.00
CA GLU A 65 -7.04 8.64 -1.79
C GLU A 65 -7.14 7.33 -1.00
N ILE A 66 -6.02 6.86 -0.44
CA ILE A 66 -5.99 5.64 0.37
C ILE A 66 -5.39 5.96 1.73
N ALA A 67 -6.16 5.76 2.81
CA ALA A 67 -5.65 5.77 4.16
C ALA A 67 -5.23 4.35 4.57
N MET A 68 -4.02 4.23 5.09
CA MET A 68 -3.40 2.98 5.50
C MET A 68 -3.10 3.00 6.99
N SER A 69 -3.48 1.94 7.69
CA SER A 69 -3.05 1.69 9.07
C SER A 69 -2.69 0.23 9.28
N TRP A 70 -1.86 -0.07 10.28
CA TRP A 70 -1.50 -1.45 10.58
C TRP A 70 -1.17 -1.69 12.05
N GLU A 71 -1.20 -2.98 12.38
CA GLU A 71 -0.84 -3.54 13.68
C GLU A 71 0.26 -4.58 13.50
N TYR A 72 1.02 -4.83 14.58
CA TYR A 72 2.04 -5.87 14.62
C TYR A 72 1.58 -7.05 15.48
N ALA A 73 1.96 -8.26 15.06
CA ALA A 73 2.05 -9.42 15.93
C ALA A 73 3.49 -9.56 16.42
N GLU A 74 3.66 -10.14 17.60
CA GLU A 74 4.97 -10.49 18.16
C GLU A 74 5.25 -12.00 18.00
N ASN A 75 6.52 -12.39 18.13
CA ASN A 75 6.98 -13.79 18.16
C ASN A 75 6.51 -14.66 16.97
N PRO A 76 6.95 -14.37 15.72
CA PRO A 76 7.88 -13.32 15.30
C PRO A 76 7.17 -11.99 14.99
N THR A 77 7.93 -10.89 15.07
CA THR A 77 7.48 -9.56 14.66
C THR A 77 7.08 -9.56 13.20
N ARG A 78 5.81 -9.26 12.92
CA ARG A 78 5.24 -9.17 11.57
C ARG A 78 3.99 -8.30 11.58
N PHE A 79 3.49 -7.91 10.41
CA PHE A 79 2.15 -7.33 10.29
C PHE A 79 1.10 -8.36 10.73
N SER A 80 0.27 -8.01 11.71
CA SER A 80 -0.90 -8.83 12.11
C SER A 80 -2.13 -8.45 11.28
N LYS A 81 -2.27 -7.16 10.98
CA LYS A 81 -3.39 -6.58 10.26
C LYS A 81 -2.93 -5.33 9.53
N ILE A 82 -3.42 -5.15 8.31
CA ILE A 82 -3.32 -3.91 7.55
C ILE A 82 -4.73 -3.52 7.17
N GLU A 83 -5.10 -2.29 7.49
CA GLU A 83 -6.35 -1.69 7.09
C GLU A 83 -6.09 -0.72 5.94
N MET A 84 -6.92 -0.83 4.91
CA MET A 84 -6.87 -0.01 3.71
C MET A 84 -8.26 0.61 3.53
N ASP A 85 -8.35 1.91 3.74
CA ASP A 85 -9.57 2.68 3.53
C ASP A 85 -9.42 3.50 2.24
N ILE A 86 -10.22 3.15 1.23
CA ILE A 86 -10.13 3.73 -0.12
C ILE A 86 -11.26 4.73 -0.29
N TYR A 87 -10.90 6.00 -0.41
CA TYR A 87 -11.82 7.05 -0.81
C TYR A 87 -11.72 7.28 -2.32
N TRP A 88 -12.84 7.06 -3.03
CA TRP A 88 -12.92 7.28 -4.47
C TRP A 88 -14.18 8.07 -4.82
N PRO A 89 -14.11 9.41 -4.88
CA PRO A 89 -15.30 10.26 -5.01
C PRO A 89 -16.03 10.10 -6.34
N THR A 90 -15.34 9.69 -7.40
CA THR A 90 -15.91 9.51 -8.73
C THR A 90 -16.42 8.09 -8.99
N LEU A 91 -16.32 7.18 -8.01
CA LEU A 91 -16.80 5.80 -8.13
C LEU A 91 -18.34 5.76 -8.12
N PRO A 92 -18.98 5.20 -9.16
CA PRO A 92 -20.42 4.98 -9.12
C PRO A 92 -20.79 3.95 -8.04
N GLU A 93 -21.75 4.27 -7.17
CA GLU A 93 -22.13 3.40 -6.04
C GLU A 93 -22.45 1.95 -6.47
N LYS A 94 -23.10 1.77 -7.62
CA LYS A 94 -23.39 0.44 -8.20
C LYS A 94 -22.15 -0.42 -8.49
N ARG A 95 -20.95 0.17 -8.50
CA ARG A 95 -19.65 -0.50 -8.70
C ARG A 95 -18.90 -0.74 -7.40
N ARG A 96 -19.33 -0.19 -6.26
CA ARG A 96 -18.64 -0.25 -4.98
C ARG A 96 -18.19 -1.67 -4.62
N SER A 97 -19.12 -2.63 -4.54
CA SER A 97 -18.78 -4.01 -4.18
C SER A 97 -17.87 -4.71 -5.22
N ALA A 98 -17.96 -4.32 -6.49
CA ALA A 98 -17.10 -4.89 -7.53
C ALA A 98 -15.66 -4.36 -7.42
N VAL A 99 -15.52 -3.07 -7.09
CA VAL A 99 -14.23 -2.42 -6.85
C VAL A 99 -13.59 -2.91 -5.56
N GLU A 100 -14.37 -3.09 -4.49
CA GLU A 100 -13.90 -3.67 -3.23
C GLU A 100 -13.27 -5.05 -3.44
N ARG A 101 -13.92 -5.93 -4.22
CA ARG A 101 -13.33 -7.22 -4.62
C ARG A 101 -12.06 -7.05 -5.44
N ALA A 102 -12.06 -6.14 -6.41
CA ALA A 102 -10.87 -5.91 -7.25
C ALA A 102 -9.68 -5.43 -6.42
N ALA A 103 -9.90 -4.55 -5.43
CA ALA A 103 -8.86 -4.01 -4.56
C ALA A 103 -8.12 -5.11 -3.76
N GLN A 104 -8.81 -6.22 -3.46
CA GLN A 104 -8.27 -7.37 -2.71
C GLN A 104 -7.41 -8.32 -3.56
N HIS A 105 -7.23 -8.06 -4.85
CA HIS A 105 -6.57 -8.99 -5.79
C HIS A 105 -5.33 -8.43 -6.49
N CYS A 106 -4.75 -7.35 -5.95
CA CYS A 106 -3.46 -6.87 -6.45
C CYS A 106 -2.35 -7.90 -6.20
N THR A 107 -1.26 -7.85 -6.97
CA THR A 107 -0.17 -8.84 -6.87
C THR A 107 0.38 -8.93 -5.44
N ILE A 108 0.54 -7.82 -4.74
CA ILE A 108 1.05 -7.82 -3.36
C ILE A 108 0.03 -8.45 -2.39
N HIS A 109 -1.28 -8.20 -2.55
CA HIS A 109 -2.31 -8.89 -1.77
C HIS A 109 -2.19 -10.42 -1.91
N ASN A 110 -2.09 -10.91 -3.14
CA ASN A 110 -1.96 -12.35 -3.41
C ASN A 110 -0.64 -12.90 -2.83
N THR A 111 0.47 -12.18 -2.96
CA THR A 111 1.77 -12.56 -2.35
C THR A 111 1.70 -12.66 -0.82
N ILE A 112 0.96 -11.75 -0.16
CA ILE A 112 0.75 -11.79 1.29
C ILE A 112 -0.11 -12.99 1.67
N HIS A 113 -1.18 -13.25 0.91
CA HIS A 113 -2.12 -14.34 1.16
C HIS A 113 -1.47 -15.72 0.99
N ASP A 114 -0.76 -15.93 -0.12
CA ASP A 114 -0.19 -17.23 -0.48
C ASP A 114 1.24 -17.45 0.02
N CYS A 115 1.86 -16.41 0.62
CA CYS A 115 3.27 -16.33 0.99
C CYS A 115 4.24 -16.55 -0.18
N VAL A 116 5.43 -15.95 -0.08
CA VAL A 116 6.53 -16.16 -1.03
C VAL A 116 7.72 -16.75 -0.31
N GLU A 117 8.41 -17.69 -0.95
CA GLU A 117 9.67 -18.22 -0.44
C GLU A 117 10.78 -17.17 -0.62
N VAL A 118 11.49 -16.86 0.47
CA VAL A 118 12.66 -15.99 0.45
C VAL A 118 13.91 -16.82 0.74
N VAL A 119 14.69 -17.10 -0.30
CA VAL A 119 15.94 -17.86 -0.17
C VAL A 119 17.08 -16.90 0.16
N THR A 120 17.66 -17.03 1.35
CA THR A 120 18.79 -16.21 1.80
C THR A 120 20.07 -17.04 1.80
N THR A 121 21.12 -16.58 1.12
CA THR A 121 22.46 -17.20 1.16
C THR A 121 23.47 -16.20 1.69
N VAL A 122 24.24 -16.60 2.70
CA VAL A 122 25.38 -15.82 3.22
C VAL A 122 26.67 -16.55 2.84
N ARG A 123 27.64 -15.83 2.28
CA ARG A 123 28.97 -16.36 1.96
C ARG A 123 30.01 -15.62 2.78
N VAL A 124 30.98 -16.37 3.31
CA VAL A 124 32.18 -15.82 3.97
C VAL A 124 33.39 -15.99 3.04
N GLY A 125 34.39 -15.12 3.16
CA GLY A 125 35.66 -15.30 2.47
C GLY A 125 36.47 -16.42 3.11
N GLU A 126 37.23 -17.17 2.31
CA GLU A 126 38.23 -18.11 2.83
C GLU A 126 39.40 -17.30 3.41
N GLU A 127 39.74 -17.51 4.69
CA GLU A 127 41.06 -17.14 5.20
C GLU A 127 42.07 -18.08 4.53
N GLY A 128 42.98 -17.51 3.74
CA GLY A 128 43.94 -18.24 2.90
C GLY A 128 44.99 -19.04 3.66
#